data_AF-A0A1T4KPI4-F1
#
_entry.id   AF-A0A1T4KPI4-F1
#
_cell.length_a   1.000
_cell.length_b   1.000
_cell.length_c   1.000
_cell.angle_alpha   90.00
_cell.angle_beta   90.00
_cell.angle_gamma   90.00
#
_symmetry.space_group_name_H-M   'P 1'
#
loop_
_entity.id
_entity.type
_entity.pdbx_description
1 polymer ?
#
loop_
_entity_poly.entity_id
_entity_poly.type
_entity_poly.pdbx_seq_one_letter_code
_entity_poly.pdbx_strand_id
1 'polypeptide(L)'
;MKISNEQLSRVLKVYNKDKKTNSASEINRKNKGDKLSLSNKAKEMQVAKQALEKEPVVRQEKVDSLKQAIKTGNYDVSGEEVAEKMLARTIIDNLV
;
A
#
# COMPACT_ATOMS: atom_id res chain seq x y z
N MET A 1 -10.95 -11.44 -18.92
CA MET A 1 -10.84 -12.19 -17.64
C MET A 1 -11.27 -11.27 -16.50
N LYS A 2 -12.32 -11.63 -15.74
CA LYS A 2 -12.76 -10.90 -14.55
C LYS A 2 -12.28 -11.66 -13.31
N ILE A 3 -11.23 -11.18 -12.65
CA ILE A 3 -10.88 -11.65 -11.30
C ILE A 3 -11.56 -10.69 -10.33
N SER A 4 -12.46 -11.21 -9.50
CA SER A 4 -13.19 -10.41 -8.51
C SER A 4 -12.35 -10.20 -7.24
N ASN A 5 -12.38 -9.00 -6.66
CA ASN A 5 -11.65 -8.66 -5.43
C ASN A 5 -12.04 -9.56 -4.24
N GLU A 6 -13.26 -10.10 -4.24
CA GLU A 6 -13.70 -11.04 -3.21
C GLU A 6 -12.93 -12.36 -3.24
N GLN A 7 -12.65 -12.89 -4.44
CA GLN A 7 -11.85 -14.10 -4.61
C GLN A 7 -10.42 -13.89 -4.12
N LEU A 8 -9.83 -12.71 -4.39
CA LEU A 8 -8.50 -12.35 -3.90
C LEU A 8 -8.44 -12.33 -2.37
N SER A 9 -9.47 -11.77 -1.72
CA SER A 9 -9.53 -11.69 -0.26
C SER A 9 -9.61 -13.06 0.43
N ARG A 10 -10.32 -14.03 -0.17
CA ARG A 10 -10.42 -15.39 0.36
C ARG A 10 -9.09 -16.14 0.27
N VAL A 11 -8.38 -15.98 -0.85
CA VAL A 11 -7.06 -16.60 -1.05
C VAL A 11 -6.02 -16.04 -0.06
N LEU A 12 -6.02 -14.73 0.17
CA LEU A 12 -5.13 -14.09 1.15
C LEU A 12 -5.41 -14.54 2.59
N LYS A 13 -6.67 -14.82 2.95
CA LYS A 13 -7.03 -15.33 4.28
C LYS A 13 -6.54 -16.76 4.52
N VAL A 14 -6.60 -17.63 3.51
CA VAL A 14 -6.08 -19.00 3.59
C VAL A 14 -4.56 -18.99 3.73
N TYR A 15 -3.87 -18.18 2.94
CA TYR A 15 -2.41 -18.06 2.99
C TYR A 15 -1.87 -17.61 4.37
N ASN A 16 -2.58 -16.69 5.03
CA ASN A 16 -2.20 -16.21 6.36
C ASN A 16 -2.55 -17.21 7.49
N LYS A 17 -3.42 -18.20 7.23
CA LYS A 17 -3.81 -19.23 8.20
C LYS A 17 -2.73 -20.31 8.34
N ASP A 18 -2.05 -20.66 7.25
CA ASP A 18 -0.96 -21.65 7.24
C ASP A 18 0.27 -21.20 8.03
N LYS A 19 0.43 -19.89 8.29
CA LYS A 19 1.55 -19.35 9.07
C LYS A 19 1.41 -19.51 10.58
N LYS A 20 0.24 -19.95 11.09
CA LYS A 20 -0.06 -19.96 12.55
C LYS A 20 -0.34 -21.33 13.16
N THR A 21 -0.24 -22.44 12.41
CA THR A 21 -0.48 -23.79 12.96
C THR A 21 0.59 -24.80 12.54
N ASN A 22 1.55 -24.97 13.45
CA ASN A 22 2.14 -26.24 13.90
C ASN A 22 2.89 -27.18 12.94
N SER A 23 4.07 -27.56 13.44
CA SER A 23 4.58 -28.93 13.54
C SER A 23 3.65 -30.07 13.10
N ALA A 24 4.30 -31.04 12.47
CA ALA A 24 3.95 -32.46 12.31
C ALA A 24 3.29 -32.91 10.99
N SER A 25 3.95 -33.92 10.43
CA SER A 25 3.51 -34.96 9.50
C SER A 25 3.35 -34.61 8.01
N GLU A 26 4.26 -35.22 7.25
CA GLU A 26 4.24 -35.43 5.81
C GLU A 26 2.90 -36.02 5.33
N ILE A 27 2.33 -35.42 4.27
CA ILE A 27 1.57 -36.19 3.28
C ILE A 27 1.94 -35.64 1.89
N ASN A 28 2.78 -36.40 1.20
CA ASN A 28 2.99 -36.30 -0.25
C ASN A 28 1.67 -36.57 -0.98
N ARG A 29 0.90 -35.52 -1.30
CA ARG A 29 -0.11 -35.54 -2.36
C ARG A 29 0.29 -34.52 -3.41
N LYS A 30 0.92 -35.02 -4.47
CA LYS A 30 1.28 -34.27 -5.67
C LYS A 30 0.01 -33.96 -6.46
N ASN A 31 -0.85 -33.10 -5.91
CA ASN A 31 -1.90 -32.43 -6.67
C ASN A 31 -1.18 -31.55 -7.69
N LYS A 32 -1.24 -31.95 -8.96
CA LYS A 32 -0.83 -31.11 -10.10
C LYS A 32 -1.91 -30.05 -10.32
N GLY A 33 -2.19 -29.27 -9.27
CA GLY A 33 -3.05 -28.10 -9.32
C GLY A 33 -2.32 -26.93 -9.95
N ASP A 34 -3.09 -26.00 -10.50
CA ASP A 34 -2.56 -24.79 -11.13
C ASP A 34 -1.53 -24.11 -10.22
N LYS A 35 -0.32 -23.96 -10.74
CA LYS A 35 0.79 -23.33 -10.02
C LYS A 35 0.74 -21.83 -10.28
N LEU A 36 0.28 -21.06 -9.30
CA LEU A 36 0.37 -19.61 -9.34
C LEU A 36 1.84 -19.19 -9.22
N SER A 37 2.40 -18.64 -10.30
CA SER A 37 3.75 -18.07 -10.32
C SER A 37 3.66 -16.55 -10.38
N LEU A 38 3.90 -15.88 -9.26
CA LEU A 38 3.99 -14.42 -9.22
C LEU A 38 5.34 -13.97 -9.79
N SER A 39 5.34 -12.99 -10.69
CA SER A 39 6.58 -12.39 -11.18
C SER A 39 7.34 -11.73 -10.03
N ASN A 40 8.66 -11.63 -10.15
CA ASN A 40 9.50 -10.99 -9.12
C ASN A 40 9.04 -9.55 -8.83
N LYS A 41 8.72 -8.79 -9.89
CA LYS A 41 8.16 -7.43 -9.78
C LYS A 41 6.84 -7.38 -9.01
N ALA A 42 5.96 -8.36 -9.19
CA ALA A 42 4.69 -8.41 -8.45
C ALA A 42 4.90 -8.74 -6.97
N LYS A 43 5.90 -9.57 -6.62
CA LYS A 43 6.28 -9.83 -5.23
C LYS A 43 6.85 -8.58 -4.56
N GLU A 44 7.73 -7.87 -5.25
CA GLU A 44 8.29 -6.60 -4.78
C GLU A 44 7.19 -5.56 -4.53
N MET A 45 6.26 -5.41 -5.46
CA MET A 45 5.13 -4.49 -5.32
C MET A 45 4.20 -4.89 -4.16
N GLN A 46 3.99 -6.19 -3.92
CA GLN A 46 3.22 -6.65 -2.78
C GLN A 46 3.90 -6.30 -1.45
N VAL A 47 5.22 -6.48 -1.35
CA VAL A 47 5.98 -6.10 -0.14
C VAL A 47 5.92 -4.58 0.08
N ALA A 48 6.11 -3.80 -0.98
CA ALA A 48 6.01 -2.33 -0.91
C ALA A 48 4.61 -1.87 -0.46
N LYS A 49 3.55 -2.47 -1.00
CA LYS A 49 2.17 -2.16 -0.59
C LYS A 49 1.91 -2.51 0.87
N GLN A 50 2.38 -3.67 1.32
CA GLN A 50 2.25 -4.08 2.73
C GLN A 50 3.03 -3.16 3.67
N ALA A 51 4.15 -2.60 3.23
CA ALA A 51 4.90 -1.61 4.01
C ALA A 51 4.11 -0.29 4.10
N LEU A 52 3.55 0.19 2.99
CA LEU A 52 2.72 1.40 2.96
C LEU A 52 1.46 1.28 3.84
N GLU A 53 0.82 0.11 3.87
CA GLU A 53 -0.37 -0.13 4.71
C GLU A 53 -0.08 -0.15 6.22
N LYS A 54 1.17 -0.39 6.62
CA LYS A 54 1.59 -0.37 8.03
C LYS A 54 1.94 1.03 8.52
N GLU A 55 2.22 1.94 7.60
CA GLU A 55 2.56 3.32 7.93
C GLU A 55 1.30 4.06 8.42
N PRO A 56 1.39 4.91 9.47
CA PRO A 56 0.28 5.75 9.88
C PRO A 56 -0.22 6.62 8.73
N VAL A 57 -1.56 6.72 8.62
CA VAL A 57 -2.24 7.59 7.65
C VAL A 57 -1.80 9.05 7.80
N VAL A 58 -1.46 9.46 9.03
CA VAL A 58 -0.99 10.81 9.34
C VAL A 58 0.46 10.77 9.79
N ARG A 59 1.32 11.51 9.08
CA ARG A 59 2.72 11.73 9.49
C ARG A 59 2.78 12.83 10.54
N GLN A 60 2.65 12.43 11.81
CA GLN A 60 2.55 13.36 12.95
C GLN A 60 3.72 14.35 13.03
N GLU A 61 4.95 13.88 12.82
CA GLU A 61 6.16 14.71 12.81
C GLU A 61 6.06 15.90 11.83
N LYS A 62 5.57 15.64 10.60
CA LYS A 62 5.39 16.68 9.58
C LYS A 62 4.30 17.66 9.99
N VAL A 63 3.24 17.19 10.63
CA VAL A 63 2.16 18.07 11.11
C VAL A 63 2.68 19.00 12.19
N ASP A 64 3.46 18.48 13.13
CA ASP A 64 3.95 19.26 14.26
C ASP A 64 5.02 20.27 13.83
N SER A 65 5.90 19.91 12.89
CA SER A 65 6.86 20.86 12.32
C SER A 65 6.17 22.02 11.58
N LEU A 66 5.12 21.73 10.81
CA LEU A 66 4.32 22.76 10.14
C LEU A 66 3.57 23.65 11.14
N LYS A 67 2.95 23.08 12.17
CA LYS A 67 2.31 23.85 13.25
C LYS A 67 3.29 24.79 13.94
N GLN A 68 4.49 24.31 14.21
CA GLN A 68 5.54 25.13 14.81
C GLN A 68 5.94 26.28 13.89
N ALA A 69 6.21 26.01 12.61
CA ALA A 69 6.55 27.04 11.63
C ALA A 69 5.46 28.12 11.51
N ILE A 70 4.19 27.72 11.53
CA ILE A 70 3.06 28.66 11.53
C ILE A 70 3.06 29.51 12.80
N LYS A 71 3.24 28.88 13.97
CA LYS A 71 3.24 29.57 15.27
C LYS A 71 4.40 30.57 15.40
N THR A 72 5.56 30.25 14.86
CA THR A 72 6.74 31.15 14.90
C THR A 72 6.75 32.18 13.77
N GLY A 73 5.77 32.15 12.86
CA GLY A 73 5.71 33.04 11.71
C GLY A 73 6.75 32.74 10.62
N ASN A 74 7.40 31.56 10.68
CA ASN A 74 8.36 31.09 9.68
C ASN A 74 7.71 30.22 8.60
N TYR A 75 6.39 30.15 8.57
CA TYR A 75 5.66 29.49 7.50
C TYR A 75 5.52 30.46 6.33
N ASP A 76 6.44 30.34 5.38
CA ASP A 76 6.44 31.10 4.14
C ASP A 76 6.12 30.17 2.97
N VAL A 77 4.97 30.40 2.34
CA VAL A 77 4.52 29.68 1.15
C VAL A 77 4.07 30.72 0.14
N SER A 78 4.72 30.70 -1.02
CA SER A 78 4.43 31.63 -2.10
C SER A 78 3.12 31.31 -2.80
N GLY A 79 2.51 32.34 -3.40
CA GLY A 79 1.31 32.15 -4.23
C GLY A 79 1.56 31.24 -5.45
N GLU A 80 2.80 31.21 -5.95
CA GLU A 80 3.22 30.33 -7.04
C GLU A 80 3.18 28.86 -6.63
N GLU A 81 3.73 28.52 -5.46
CA GLU A 81 3.69 27.15 -4.93
C GLU A 81 2.24 26.67 -4.73
N VAL A 82 1.35 27.55 -4.27
CA VAL A 82 -0.08 27.23 -4.13
C VAL A 82 -0.71 26.96 -5.50
N ALA A 83 -0.48 27.83 -6.48
CA ALA A 83 -1.02 27.69 -7.83
C ALA A 83 -0.51 26.41 -8.52
N GLU A 84 0.78 26.09 -8.37
CA GLU A 84 1.38 24.86 -8.90
C GLU A 84 0.64 23.62 -8.36
N LYS A 85 0.38 23.56 -7.04
CA LYS A 85 -0.34 22.41 -6.46
C LYS A 85 -1.80 22.35 -6.90
N MET A 86 -2.47 23.49 -7.07
CA MET A 86 -3.85 23.54 -7.60
C MET A 86 -3.91 23.01 -9.03
N LEU A 87 -3.00 23.45 -9.90
CA LEU A 87 -2.93 23.00 -11.30
C LEU A 87 -2.55 21.54 -11.41
N ALA A 88 -1.51 21.10 -10.68
CA ALA A 88 -1.09 19.70 -10.66
C ALA A 88 -2.25 18.78 -10.23
N ARG A 89 -3.01 19.18 -9.20
CA ARG A 89 -4.18 18.42 -8.76
C ARG A 89 -5.27 18.35 -9.83
N THR A 90 -5.58 19.48 -10.46
CA THR A 90 -6.60 19.57 -11.52
C THR A 90 -6.24 18.71 -12.73
N ILE A 91 -4.97 18.66 -13.12
CA ILE A 91 -4.50 17.84 -14.24
C ILE A 91 -4.66 16.34 -13.91
N ILE A 92 -4.26 15.92 -12.70
CA ILE A 92 -4.38 14.52 -12.27
C ILE A 92 -5.85 14.10 -12.23
N ASP A 93 -6.73 14.92 -11.66
CA ASP A 93 -8.15 14.59 -11.54
C ASP A 93 -8.86 14.46 -12.91
N ASN A 94 -8.38 15.16 -13.95
CA ASN A 94 -8.91 15.06 -15.32
C ASN A 94 -8.30 13.91 -16.15
N LEU A 95 -7.21 13.29 -15.69
CA LEU A 95 -6.52 12.20 -16.39
C LEU A 95 -6.95 10.80 -15.94
N VAL A 96 -7.68 10.70 -14.83
CA VAL A 96 -8.13 9.44 -14.22
C VAL A 96 -9.60 9.16 -14.54
#